data_AF-A0A8J9X3K1-F1
#
_entry.id   AF-A0A8J9X3K1-F1
#
_cell.length_a   1.000
_cell.length_b   1.000
_cell.length_c   1.000
_cell.angle_alpha   90.00
_cell.angle_beta   90.00
_cell.angle_gamma   90.00
#
_symmetry.space_group_name_H-M   'P 1'
#
loop_
_entity.id
_entity.type
_entity.pdbx_description
1 polymer ?
#
loop_
_entity_poly.entity_id
_entity_poly.type
_entity_poly.pdbx_seq_one_letter_code
_entity_poly.pdbx_strand_id
1 'polypeptide(L)'
;FHHTQPNIYNLQKLVEVTHYNMDKRPRLIFAELWVTVADHLTATALHSNPALAMYAVDSFRQLSIQYLKRDELEVFEFQKRFLKPLETVM
;
A
#
# COMPACT_ATOMS: atom_id res chain seq x y z
N PHE A 1 -1.56 -0.42 27.76
CA PHE A 1 -1.05 -1.76 27.43
C PHE A 1 -0.49 -1.73 26.02
N HIS A 2 0.82 -1.58 25.88
CA HIS A 2 1.51 -1.42 24.59
C HIS A 2 1.84 -2.78 23.94
N HIS A 3 1.47 -2.91 22.67
CA HIS A 3 2.05 -3.77 21.62
C HIS A 3 2.27 -5.27 21.91
N THR A 4 1.22 -6.08 21.95
CA THR A 4 1.33 -7.54 21.80
C THR A 4 1.34 -8.04 20.35
N GLN A 5 1.38 -7.15 19.35
CA GLN A 5 1.41 -7.51 17.93
C GLN A 5 2.44 -6.68 17.15
N PRO A 6 3.75 -6.99 17.27
CA PRO A 6 4.82 -6.24 16.61
C PRO A 6 4.64 -6.18 15.08
N ASN A 7 4.08 -7.24 14.49
CA ASN A 7 3.83 -7.30 13.05
C ASN A 7 2.83 -6.22 12.59
N ILE A 8 1.70 -6.05 13.29
CA ILE A 8 0.72 -5.02 12.94
C ILE A 8 1.30 -3.62 13.16
N TYR A 9 2.06 -3.41 14.25
CA TYR A 9 2.70 -2.13 14.48
C TYR A 9 3.67 -1.76 13.35
N ASN A 10 4.53 -2.69 12.93
CA ASN A 10 5.47 -2.46 11.83
C ASN A 10 4.74 -2.22 10.50
N LEU A 11 3.66 -2.97 10.25
CA LEU A 11 2.81 -2.78 9.07
C LEU A 11 2.16 -1.39 9.06
N GLN A 12 1.67 -0.92 10.22
CA GLN A 12 1.17 0.44 10.38
C GLN A 12 2.24 1.47 10.04
N LYS A 13 3.48 1.31 10.55
CA LYS A 13 4.57 2.24 10.25
C LYS A 13 4.98 2.23 8.78
N LEU A 14 4.96 1.07 8.14
CA LEU A 14 5.18 0.96 6.69
C LEU A 14 4.13 1.78 5.91
N VAL A 15 2.86 1.65 6.26
CA VAL A 15 1.76 2.36 5.59
C VAL A 15 1.84 3.88 5.81
N GLU A 16 2.13 4.32 7.04
CA GLU A 16 2.35 5.74 7.36
C GLU A 16 3.47 6.36 6.51
N VAL A 17 4.63 5.69 6.44
CA VAL A 17 5.78 6.15 5.64
C VAL A 17 5.47 6.12 4.14
N THR A 18 4.74 5.11 3.68
CA THR A 18 4.33 4.99 2.27
C THR A 18 3.41 6.14 1.87
N HIS A 19 2.41 6.46 2.71
CA HIS A 19 1.52 7.59 2.48
C HIS A 19 2.31 8.92 2.45
N TYR A 20 3.26 9.12 3.36
CA TYR A 20 4.08 10.34 3.34
C TYR A 20 4.89 10.46 2.05
N ASN A 21 5.52 9.36 1.60
CA ASN A 21 6.30 9.37 0.37
C ASN A 21 5.43 9.54 -0.88
N MET A 22 4.21 8.99 -0.87
CA MET A 22 3.23 9.19 -1.93
C MET A 22 3.06 10.69 -2.22
N ASP A 23 2.81 11.49 -1.18
CA ASP A 23 2.54 12.92 -1.36
C ASP A 23 3.80 13.74 -1.68
N LYS A 24 4.95 13.38 -1.10
CA LYS A 24 6.16 14.21 -1.16
C LYS A 24 7.12 13.90 -2.29
N ARG A 25 7.09 12.69 -2.86
CA ARG A 25 8.04 12.27 -3.89
C ARG A 25 7.49 12.50 -5.31
N PRO A 26 8.38 12.74 -6.29
CA PRO A 26 8.00 12.67 -7.71
C PRO A 26 7.42 11.30 -8.04
N ARG A 27 6.38 11.26 -8.90
CA ARG A 27 5.59 10.04 -9.18
C ARG A 27 6.42 8.84 -9.63
N LEU A 28 7.42 9.06 -10.48
CA LEU A 28 8.30 7.98 -10.96
C LEU A 28 9.11 7.35 -9.81
N ILE A 29 9.69 8.18 -8.95
CA ILE A 29 10.46 7.72 -7.78
C ILE A 29 9.54 7.01 -6.78
N PHE A 30 8.33 7.54 -6.57
CA PHE A 30 7.35 6.86 -5.72
C PHE A 30 6.92 5.52 -6.31
N ALA A 31 6.73 5.42 -7.63
CA ALA A 31 6.34 4.18 -8.29
C ALA A 31 7.38 3.06 -8.09
N GLU A 32 8.67 3.39 -8.12
CA GLU A 32 9.75 2.42 -7.81
C GLU A 32 9.67 1.92 -6.37
N LEU A 33 9.45 2.82 -5.41
CA LEU A 33 9.23 2.45 -4.00
C LEU A 33 7.95 1.61 -3.83
N TRP A 34 6.89 1.99 -4.55
CA TRP A 34 5.59 1.32 -4.47
C TRP A 34 5.68 -0.14 -4.87
N VAL A 35 6.49 -0.53 -5.86
CA VAL A 35 6.67 -1.96 -6.23
C VAL A 35 7.03 -2.79 -5.00
N THR A 36 8.02 -2.34 -4.23
CA THR A 36 8.49 -3.08 -3.04
C THR A 36 7.42 -3.14 -1.94
N VAL A 37 6.74 -2.02 -1.70
CA VAL A 37 5.70 -1.94 -0.66
C VAL A 37 4.47 -2.78 -1.04
N ALA A 38 4.05 -2.67 -2.30
CA ALA A 38 2.93 -3.41 -2.85
C ALA A 38 3.16 -4.92 -2.74
N ASP A 39 4.33 -5.41 -3.14
CA ASP A 39 4.66 -6.84 -3.05
C ASP A 39 4.59 -7.34 -1.60
N HIS A 40 5.10 -6.57 -0.65
CA HIS A 40 5.03 -6.90 0.77
C HIS A 40 3.59 -6.91 1.30
N LEU A 41 2.80 -5.89 0.96
CA LEU A 41 1.40 -5.81 1.36
C LEU A 41 0.58 -6.94 0.74
N THR A 42 0.82 -7.33 -0.53
CA THR A 42 0.16 -8.45 -1.20
C THR A 42 0.48 -9.76 -0.51
N ALA A 43 1.76 -10.05 -0.23
CA ALA A 43 2.14 -11.25 0.50
C ALA A 43 1.50 -11.29 1.91
N THR A 44 1.42 -10.13 2.58
CA THR A 44 0.80 -10.03 3.91
C THR A 44 -0.71 -10.19 3.87
N ALA A 45 -1.37 -9.70 2.82
CA ALA A 45 -2.81 -9.85 2.60
C ALA A 45 -3.21 -11.32 2.40
N LEU A 46 -2.29 -12.17 1.92
CA LEU A 46 -2.49 -13.60 1.75
C LEU A 46 -1.98 -14.43 2.95
N HIS A 47 -1.57 -13.79 4.06
CA HIS A 47 -1.04 -14.48 5.23
C HIS A 47 -2.13 -15.30 5.93
N SER A 48 -1.74 -16.48 6.46
CA SER A 48 -2.63 -17.36 7.24
C SER A 48 -3.19 -16.75 8.53
N ASN A 49 -2.70 -15.57 8.94
CA ASN A 49 -3.15 -14.88 10.14
C ASN A 49 -4.18 -13.84 9.68
N PRO A 50 -5.47 -14.04 9.98
CA PRO A 50 -6.53 -13.18 9.46
C PRO A 50 -6.39 -11.72 9.92
N ALA A 51 -5.78 -11.46 11.08
CA ALA A 51 -5.56 -10.09 11.53
C ALA A 51 -4.53 -9.36 10.66
N LEU A 52 -3.45 -10.04 10.24
CA LEU A 52 -2.44 -9.47 9.34
C LEU A 52 -3.02 -9.30 7.92
N ALA A 53 -3.71 -10.32 7.43
CA ALA A 53 -4.35 -10.30 6.12
C ALA A 53 -5.34 -9.13 6.01
N MET A 54 -6.26 -9.02 6.97
CA MET A 54 -7.25 -7.95 7.00
C MET A 54 -6.60 -6.57 7.09
N TYR A 55 -5.55 -6.41 7.90
CA TYR A 55 -4.84 -5.14 7.99
C TYR A 55 -4.21 -4.73 6.65
N ALA A 56 -3.58 -5.66 5.95
CA ALA A 56 -2.96 -5.39 4.65
C ALA A 56 -4.01 -5.04 3.58
N VAL A 57 -5.15 -5.75 3.55
CA VAL A 57 -6.28 -5.43 2.65
C VAL A 57 -6.81 -4.01 2.92
N ASP A 58 -7.03 -3.66 4.20
CA ASP A 58 -7.48 -2.32 4.55
C ASP A 58 -6.44 -1.24 4.23
N SER A 59 -5.16 -1.55 4.40
CA SER A 59 -4.06 -0.65 4.02
C SER A 59 -4.05 -0.37 2.52
N PHE A 60 -4.24 -1.38 1.68
CA PHE A 60 -4.39 -1.20 0.23
C PHE A 60 -5.58 -0.31 -0.10
N ARG A 61 -6.74 -0.54 0.53
CA ARG A 61 -7.94 0.28 0.33
C ARG A 61 -7.67 1.74 0.68
N GLN A 62 -7.07 2.00 1.84
CA GLN A 62 -6.74 3.36 2.30
C GLN A 62 -5.78 4.07 1.33
N LEU A 63 -4.67 3.42 0.98
CA LEU A 63 -3.67 3.99 0.07
C LEU A 63 -4.25 4.22 -1.34
N SER A 64 -5.08 3.30 -1.83
CA SER A 64 -5.75 3.43 -3.13
C SER A 64 -6.71 4.61 -3.17
N ILE A 65 -7.55 4.78 -2.14
CA ILE A 65 -8.47 5.92 -2.04
C ILE A 65 -7.70 7.25 -2.05
N GLN A 66 -6.56 7.32 -1.38
CA GLN A 66 -5.75 8.55 -1.39
C GLN A 66 -5.05 8.76 -2.74
N TYR A 67 -4.49 7.71 -3.35
CA TYR A 67 -3.78 7.83 -4.62
C TYR A 67 -4.73 8.23 -5.76
N LEU A 68 -5.94 7.69 -5.79
CA LEU A 68 -6.96 7.98 -6.81
C LEU A 68 -7.52 9.41 -6.74
N LYS A 69 -7.37 10.11 -5.60
CA LYS A 69 -7.73 11.54 -5.50
C LYS A 69 -6.76 12.47 -6.25
N ARG A 70 -5.61 11.96 -6.68
CA ARG A 70 -4.59 12.76 -7.36
C ARG A 70 -4.87 12.76 -8.85
N ASP A 71 -4.72 13.92 -9.48
CA ASP A 71 -4.83 14.04 -10.93
C ASP A 71 -3.93 13.02 -11.64
N GLU A 72 -4.38 12.47 -12.75
CA GLU A 72 -3.63 11.53 -13.55
C GLU A 72 -3.36 12.11 -14.94
N LEU A 73 -2.13 11.94 -15.41
CA LEU A 73 -1.79 12.18 -16.81
C LEU A 73 -2.10 10.89 -17.58
N GLU A 74 -3.10 10.95 -18.47
CA GLU A 74 -3.66 9.79 -19.17
C GLU A 74 -2.61 8.89 -19.87
N VAL A 75 -1.49 9.48 -20.30
CA VAL A 75 -0.43 8.78 -21.04
C VAL A 75 0.34 7.76 -20.19
N PHE A 76 0.38 7.92 -18.86
CA PHE A 76 1.29 7.16 -18.00
C PHE A 76 0.63 6.05 -17.17
N GLU A 77 -0.71 5.98 -17.13
CA GLU A 77 -1.48 4.95 -16.41
C GLU A 77 -0.99 4.67 -14.97
N PHE A 78 -0.55 5.70 -14.25
CA PHE A 78 -0.01 5.58 -12.90
C PHE A 78 -0.99 4.99 -11.89
N GLN A 79 -2.26 5.38 -11.94
CA GLN A 79 -3.31 4.87 -11.05
C GLN A 79 -3.58 3.38 -11.34
N LYS A 80 -3.67 3.00 -12.61
CA LYS A 80 -3.82 1.59 -13.00
C LYS A 80 -2.65 0.72 -12.52
N ARG A 81 -1.41 1.19 -12.70
CA ARG A 81 -0.22 0.48 -12.18
C ARG A 81 -0.22 0.42 -10.65
N PHE A 82 -0.66 1.48 -9.99
CA PHE A 82 -0.76 1.52 -8.53
C PHE A 82 -1.74 0.46 -8.01
N LEU A 83 -2.88 0.29 -8.68
CA LEU A 83 -3.94 -0.66 -8.31
C LEU A 83 -3.66 -2.12 -8.70
N LYS A 84 -2.64 -2.39 -9.54
CA LYS A 84 -2.31 -3.73 -10.01
C LYS A 84 -2.30 -4.83 -8.93
N PRO A 85 -1.78 -4.60 -7.71
CA PRO A 85 -1.75 -5.61 -6.66
C PRO A 85 -3.13 -6.09 -6.20
N LEU A 86 -4.19 -5.28 -6.37
CA LEU A 86 -5.55 -5.64 -5.98
C LEU A 86 -6.08 -6.84 -6.76
N GLU A 87 -5.65 -7.04 -8.02
CA GLU A 87 -6.06 -8.19 -8.83
C GLU A 87 -5.65 -9.55 -8.23
N THR A 88 -4.66 -9.55 -7.34
CA THR A 88 -4.20 -10.77 -6.65
C THR A 88 -4.85 -10.95 -5.27
N VAL A 89 -5.24 -9.84 -4.64
CA VAL A 89 -5.68 -9.81 -3.25
C VAL A 89 -7.21 -9.86 -3.10
N MET A 90 -7.94 -9.32 -4.07
CA MET A 90 -9.41 -9.20 -4.08
C MET A 90 -10.01 -10.00 -5.23
#